data_AF-A0A9D7JHJ4-F1
#
_entry.id   AF-A0A9D7JHJ4-F1
#
_cell.length_a   1.000
_cell.length_b   1.000
_cell.length_c   1.000
_cell.angle_alpha   90.00
_cell.angle_beta   90.00
_cell.angle_gamma   90.00
#
_symmetry.space_group_name_H-M   'P 1'
#
loop_
_entity.id
_entity.type
_entity.pdbx_description
1 polymer ?
#
loop_
_entity_poly.entity_id
_entity_poly.type
_entity_poly.pdbx_seq_one_letter_code
_entity_poly.pdbx_strand_id
1 'polypeptide(L)' 'MIDKCLAAPPELKFDIFHAVSDNSRRWRDTDHARQVLGWTPVDSSDVFDPKALA' A
#
# COMPACT_ATOMS: atom_id res chain seq x y z
N MET A 1 1.05 4.95 3.61
CA MET A 1 0.48 4.06 4.64
C MET A 1 0.59 4.69 6.01
N ILE A 2 1.80 4.95 6.52
CA ILE A 2 2.02 5.48 7.88
C ILE A 2 1.18 6.73 8.17
N ASP A 3 1.23 7.76 7.32
CA ASP A 3 0.44 8.99 7.51
C ASP A 3 -1.06 8.74 7.57
N LYS A 4 -1.55 7.76 6.81
CA LYS A 4 -2.97 7.37 6.82
C LYS A 4 -3.36 6.66 8.11
N CYS A 5 -2.47 5.86 8.70
CA CYS A 5 -2.70 5.26 10.02
C CYS A 5 -2.65 6.32 11.13
N LEU A 6 -1.74 7.30 11.04
CA LEU A 6 -1.65 8.40 11.99
C LEU A 6 -2.86 9.33 11.93
N ALA A 7 -3.43 9.53 10.74
CA ALA A 7 -4.64 10.31 10.51
C ALA A 7 -5.93 9.48 10.57
N ALA A 8 -5.84 8.20 10.95
CA ALA A 8 -7.00 7.33 11.06
C ALA A 8 -7.97 7.85 12.13
N PRO A 9 -9.28 7.61 11.96
CA PRO A 9 -10.25 8.15 12.90
C PRO A 9 -10.18 7.39 14.24
N PRO A 10 -10.49 8.06 15.37
CA PRO A 10 -10.20 7.54 16.71
C PRO A 10 -10.98 6.27 17.09
N GLU A 11 -12.06 5.95 16.39
CA GLU A 11 -12.81 4.70 16.49
C GLU A 11 -12.02 3.49 15.96
N LEU A 12 -11.08 3.68 15.03
CA LEU A 12 -10.23 2.62 14.51
C LEU A 12 -9.11 2.33 15.52
N LYS A 13 -9.36 1.38 16.44
CA LYS A 13 -8.39 1.01 17.49
C LYS A 13 -7.28 0.09 17.00
N PHE A 14 -7.61 -0.83 16.10
CA PHE A 14 -6.69 -1.82 15.54
C PHE A 14 -7.26 -2.36 14.23
N ASP A 15 -6.38 -2.62 13.26
CA ASP A 15 -6.70 -3.30 12.00
C ASP A 15 -5.41 -3.79 11.32
N ILE A 16 -5.53 -4.58 10.27
CA ILE A 16 -4.41 -5.14 9.50
C ILE A 16 -4.47 -4.63 8.05
N PHE A 17 -3.40 -3.99 7.60
CA PHE A 17 -3.29 -3.46 6.24
C PHE A 17 -2.04 -4.00 5.53
N HIS A 18 -2.20 -4.42 4.28
CA HIS A 18 -1.06 -4.76 3.42
C HIS A 18 -0.50 -3.49 2.76
N ALA A 19 0.69 -3.07 3.20
CA ALA A 19 1.39 -1.91 2.62
C ALA A 19 2.27 -2.35 1.44
N VAL A 20 1.64 -2.68 0.31
CA VAL A 20 2.33 -3.10 -0.92
C VAL A 20 2.07 -2.08 -2.03
N SER A 21 3.12 -1.69 -2.74
CA SER A 21 3.06 -0.85 -3.96
C SER A 21 2.12 -1.43 -5.02
N ASP A 22 1.74 -0.63 -6.04
CA ASP A 22 0.81 -1.06 -7.09
C ASP A 22 1.51 -1.94 -8.15
N ASN A 23 2.01 -3.07 -7.67
CA ASN A 23 2.71 -4.05 -8.49
C ASN A 23 1.66 -4.90 -9.21
N SER A 24 1.79 -5.08 -10.54
CA SER A 24 0.91 -5.99 -11.29
C SER A 24 0.96 -7.43 -10.78
N ARG A 25 2.09 -7.82 -10.17
CA ARG A 25 2.34 -9.16 -9.62
C ARG A 25 2.15 -9.25 -8.11
N ARG A 26 1.47 -8.29 -7.48
CA ARG A 26 1.21 -8.36 -6.04
C ARG A 26 0.40 -9.60 -5.69
N TRP A 27 0.81 -10.27 -4.62
CA TRP A 27 0.14 -11.44 -4.04
C TRP A 27 -0.84 -11.09 -2.92
N ARG A 28 -0.92 -9.81 -2.53
CA ARG A 28 -1.78 -9.31 -1.46
C ARG A 28 -2.73 -8.26 -2.01
N ASP A 29 -3.97 -8.34 -1.55
CA ASP A 29 -4.98 -7.31 -1.78
C ASP A 29 -4.73 -6.08 -0.89
N THR A 30 -4.99 -4.91 -1.46
CA THR A 30 -4.86 -3.59 -0.81
C THR A 30 -6.20 -2.83 -0.76
N ASP A 31 -7.30 -3.41 -1.24
CA ASP A 31 -8.61 -2.78 -1.30
C ASP A 31 -9.15 -2.41 0.09
N HIS A 32 -8.91 -3.25 1.11
CA HIS A 32 -9.28 -2.94 2.50
C HIS A 32 -8.65 -1.63 2.99
N ALA A 33 -7.35 -1.43 2.72
CA ALA A 33 -6.66 -0.19 3.09
C ALA A 33 -7.18 1.03 2.32
N ARG A 34 -7.62 0.85 1.06
CA ARG A 34 -8.27 1.90 0.28
C ARG A 34 -9.63 2.27 0.87
N GLN A 35 -10.42 1.29 1.26
CA GLN A 35 -11.77 1.49 1.80
C GLN A 35 -11.76 2.10 3.20
N VAL A 36 -10.89 1.60 4.09
CA VAL A 36 -10.86 2.03 5.50
C VAL A 36 -10.04 3.30 5.69
N LEU A 37 -8.88 3.41 5.05
CA LEU A 37 -7.95 4.53 5.28
C LEU A 37 -7.91 5.54 4.12
N GLY A 38 -8.59 5.28 3.00
CA GLY A 38 -8.41 6.08 1.79
C GLY A 38 -6.98 6.01 1.25
N TRP A 39 -6.26 4.92 1.51
CA TRP A 39 -4.87 4.75 1.09
C TRP A 39 -4.78 4.21 -0.34
N THR A 40 -3.96 4.85 -1.17
CA THR A 40 -3.66 4.41 -2.54
C THR A 40 -2.14 4.35 -2.72
N PRO A 41 -1.57 3.20 -3.12
CA PRO A 41 -0.15 3.11 -3.48
C PRO A 41 0.12 3.91 -4.77
N VAL A 42 1.32 4.50 -4.87
CA VAL A 42 1.70 5.37 -6.00
C VAL A 42 2.78 4.73 -6.87
N ASP A 43 3.79 4.12 -6.24
CA ASP A 43 4.87 3.46 -6.95
C ASP A 43 4.52 2.02 -7.34
N SER A 44 5.33 1.44 -8.22
CA SER A 44 5.23 0.05 -8.67
C SER A 44 6.61 -0.54 -8.91
N SER A 45 6.78 -1.83 -8.63
CA SER A 45 7.99 -2.59 -9.00
C SER A 45 8.14 -2.76 -10.50
N ASP A 46 7.08 -2.55 -11.27
CA ASP A 46 7.05 -2.85 -12.69
C ASP A 46 7.92 -1.89 -13.52
N VAL A 47 8.30 -0.74 -12.92
CA VAL A 47 9.24 0.23 -13.52
C VAL A 47 10.71 -0.17 -13.35
N PHE A 48 11.00 -1.16 -12.51
CA PHE A 48 12.37 -1.58 -12.24
C PHE A 48 12.89 -2.53 -13.32
N ASP A 49 14.01 -2.15 -13.97
CA ASP A 49 14.76 -3.02 -14.87
C ASP A 49 16.05 -3.52 -14.18
N PRO A 50 16.15 -4.82 -13.84
CA PRO A 50 17.36 -5.40 -13.28
C PRO A 50 18.60 -5.21 -14.16
N LYS A 51 18.44 -5.07 -15.48
CA LYS A 51 19.57 -4.87 -16.41
C LYS A 51 20.21 -3.50 -16.25
N ALA A 52 19.49 -2.51 -15.70
CA ALA A 52 20.05 -1.19 -15.42
C ALA A 52 21.06 -1.19 -14.26
N LEU A 53 21.24 -2.31 -13.57
CA LEU A 53 22.21 -2.49 -12.49
C LEU A 53 23.55 -3.12 -12.96
N ALA A 54 23.64 -3.54 -14.23
CA ALA A 54 24.84 -4.14 -14.83
C ALA A 54 25.70 -3.10 -15.55
#